data_AF-A0A970SB87-F1
#
_entry.id   AF-A0A970SB87-F1
#
_cell.length_a   1.000
_cell.length_b   1.000
_cell.length_c   1.000
_cell.angle_alpha   90.00
_cell.angle_beta   90.00
_cell.angle_gamma   90.00
#
_symmetry.space_group_name_H-M   'P 1'
#
loop_
_entity.id
_entity.type
_entity.pdbx_description
1 polymer ?
#
loop_
_entity_poly.entity_id
_entity_poly.type
_entity_poly.pdbx_seq_one_letter_code
_entity_poly.pdbx_strand_id
1 'polypeptide(L)'
;MTRRIRRYDDPSTHAPPASQGDAEATARADGFSLQFSAGRGLLTLREQRLPHGLVVNSLTMAIADIAFPFDISQGIGGLRHRRHQLHALEATLSFDDAHDWLARQVPGTIWNDACQMSFEPEGVALLLSPRSDAAAGALSLRLVPQCHGSELCVRIEEPRAYGPVSEPLLDAAAQRVEALLGVSVTDMSFALPNLLHHCLMHALAPKGWRLPDTANTALDAVHIAPEALRLVYRAAHAPPAPVSTPASKRETEPQSTRDTLAVMAHRAALDGDAASELNFLHRLLPHSNPLETLGAARRVAHLHPLADPEHIAAFWQQALAQTPKAPQLLWAAIEAHARLADAPAVHRLLPQWLAQQQTDAARQDAHLRAGQLLLTHFNDGAGAQPHFEQVLQWHPDDDDATWGLAQSLAQQPGDAHATKQAVSLYEKWQARAIQTGDNRNAARAAVALADLWFDNGELELALTHYADALARAWDADVQLRMARALTALGRVAEGVGLYEEALRRTENRDA
;
A
#
# COMPACT_ATOMS: atom_id res chain seq x y z
N MET A 1 -53.66 -24.76 -66.10
CA MET A 1 -53.53 -23.64 -65.15
C MET A 1 -52.16 -23.00 -65.38
N THR A 2 -52.07 -22.11 -66.38
CA THR A 2 -51.86 -20.64 -66.24
C THR A 2 -50.39 -20.30 -65.92
N ARG A 3 -49.53 -20.18 -66.94
CA ARG A 3 -49.01 -18.91 -67.55
C ARG A 3 -48.27 -18.04 -66.51
N ARG A 4 -47.03 -17.59 -66.72
CA ARG A 4 -46.63 -16.70 -67.82
C ARG A 4 -45.09 -16.54 -67.93
N ILE A 5 -44.66 -16.42 -69.17
CA ILE A 5 -43.32 -16.04 -69.67
C ILE A 5 -43.08 -14.52 -69.49
N ARG A 6 -41.82 -14.09 -69.28
CA ARG A 6 -41.25 -12.91 -69.97
C ARG A 6 -39.71 -12.89 -69.93
N ARG A 7 -39.12 -12.83 -71.14
CA ARG A 7 -37.76 -12.36 -71.46
C ARG A 7 -37.70 -10.82 -71.38
N TYR A 8 -36.51 -10.28 -71.12
CA TYR A 8 -35.97 -9.10 -71.83
C TYR A 8 -34.44 -9.08 -71.74
N ASP A 9 -33.80 -8.67 -72.83
CA ASP A 9 -32.36 -8.64 -73.09
C ASP A 9 -31.69 -7.29 -72.70
N ASP A 10 -30.36 -7.37 -72.48
CA ASP A 10 -29.25 -6.41 -72.82
C ASP A 10 -29.11 -5.00 -72.16
N PRO A 11 -27.97 -4.27 -72.29
CA PRO A 11 -26.53 -4.61 -72.30
C PRO A 11 -25.66 -3.72 -71.36
N SER A 12 -24.38 -4.10 -71.20
CA SER A 12 -23.17 -3.26 -70.95
C SER A 12 -23.23 -1.95 -70.13
N THR A 13 -22.42 -1.89 -69.07
CA THR A 13 -21.64 -0.66 -68.75
C THR A 13 -20.35 -1.01 -68.02
N HIS A 14 -19.22 -0.81 -68.69
CA HIS A 14 -17.89 -0.79 -68.10
C HIS A 14 -17.64 0.58 -67.44
N ALA A 15 -17.26 0.60 -66.16
CA ALA A 15 -16.35 1.57 -65.56
C ALA A 15 -15.74 0.94 -64.29
N PRO A 16 -14.43 1.08 -64.02
CA PRO A 16 -13.75 0.38 -62.93
C PRO A 16 -13.78 1.20 -61.64
N PRO A 17 -13.75 0.59 -60.44
CA PRO A 17 -13.31 1.30 -59.25
C PRO A 17 -11.81 1.07 -59.06
N ALA A 18 -11.05 2.17 -59.11
CA ALA A 18 -9.85 2.30 -58.33
C ALA A 18 -10.26 2.84 -56.95
N SER A 19 -10.06 2.05 -55.91
CA SER A 19 -9.70 2.56 -54.58
C SER A 19 -9.11 1.43 -53.75
N GLN A 20 -7.93 1.73 -53.20
CA GLN A 20 -7.14 0.91 -52.30
C GLN A 20 -7.99 0.51 -51.09
N GLY A 21 -8.28 -0.78 -50.98
CA GLY A 21 -8.67 -1.39 -49.71
C GLY A 21 -7.40 -1.78 -48.97
N ASP A 22 -7.17 -1.19 -47.80
CA ASP A 22 -6.27 -1.73 -46.79
C ASP A 22 -6.74 -3.16 -46.47
N ALA A 23 -6.09 -4.15 -47.09
CA ALA A 23 -6.41 -5.55 -46.88
C ALA A 23 -5.85 -5.98 -45.52
N GLU A 24 -6.68 -5.86 -44.48
CA GLU A 24 -6.37 -6.34 -43.13
C GLU A 24 -6.49 -7.87 -43.06
N ALA A 25 -5.53 -8.58 -43.65
CA ALA A 25 -5.42 -10.04 -43.52
C ALA A 25 -4.80 -10.40 -42.16
N THR A 26 -5.64 -10.56 -41.13
CA THR A 26 -5.22 -10.90 -39.77
C THR A 26 -4.92 -12.40 -39.63
N ALA A 27 -3.74 -12.82 -40.10
CA ALA A 27 -3.13 -14.04 -39.56
C ALA A 27 -2.73 -13.77 -38.11
N ARG A 28 -3.20 -14.58 -37.15
CA ARG A 28 -2.80 -14.47 -35.73
C ARG A 28 -1.87 -15.64 -35.39
N ALA A 29 -0.60 -15.34 -35.15
CA ALA A 29 0.34 -16.25 -34.51
C ALA A 29 1.02 -15.49 -33.36
N ASP A 30 1.02 -16.06 -32.16
CA ASP A 30 1.66 -15.53 -30.95
C ASP A 30 1.20 -14.12 -30.51
N GLY A 31 0.00 -13.71 -30.94
CA GLY A 31 -0.60 -12.41 -30.60
C GLY A 31 -0.20 -11.26 -31.53
N PHE A 32 0.59 -11.53 -32.58
CA PHE A 32 0.94 -10.51 -33.57
C PHE A 32 -0.10 -10.42 -34.69
N SER A 33 -0.40 -9.19 -35.12
CA SER A 33 -1.05 -8.89 -36.40
C SER A 33 -0.03 -8.32 -37.39
N LEU A 34 -0.20 -8.65 -38.66
CA LEU A 34 0.56 -8.09 -39.78
C LEU A 34 -0.34 -7.13 -40.55
N GLN A 35 0.12 -5.91 -40.76
CA GLN A 35 -0.55 -4.91 -41.58
C GLN A 35 0.44 -4.35 -42.61
N PHE A 36 -0.03 -4.04 -43.81
CA PHE A 36 0.76 -3.35 -44.83
C PHE A 36 0.22 -1.94 -45.00
N SER A 37 1.08 -0.94 -44.79
CA SER A 37 0.70 0.47 -44.97
C SER A 37 1.88 1.24 -45.56
N ALA A 38 1.61 2.08 -46.56
CA ALA A 38 2.62 2.91 -47.24
C ALA A 38 3.87 2.13 -47.70
N GLY A 39 3.69 0.91 -48.21
CA GLY A 39 4.79 0.05 -48.69
C GLY A 39 5.62 -0.59 -47.58
N ARG A 40 5.21 -0.50 -46.31
CA ARG A 40 5.86 -1.15 -45.17
C ARG A 40 4.96 -2.22 -44.58
N GLY A 41 5.56 -3.33 -44.16
CA GLY A 41 4.92 -4.33 -43.32
C GLY A 41 5.17 -4.00 -41.86
N LEU A 42 4.09 -3.87 -41.09
CA LEU A 42 4.09 -3.58 -39.67
C LEU A 42 3.58 -4.79 -38.90
N LEU A 43 4.36 -5.20 -37.90
CA LEU A 43 3.99 -6.22 -36.93
C LEU A 43 3.54 -5.52 -35.66
N THR A 44 2.32 -5.79 -35.21
CA THR A 44 1.76 -5.20 -33.99
C THR A 44 1.41 -6.27 -32.98
N LEU A 45 1.91 -6.11 -31.75
CA LEU A 45 1.49 -6.85 -30.56
C LEU A 45 0.69 -5.89 -29.67
N ARG A 46 -0.47 -6.33 -29.18
CA ARG A 46 -1.32 -5.56 -28.27
C ARG A 46 -1.48 -6.28 -26.94
N GLU A 47 -1.65 -5.48 -25.88
CA GLU A 47 -2.07 -5.93 -24.55
C GLU A 47 -1.23 -7.08 -23.97
N GLN A 48 0.09 -6.88 -23.87
CA GLN A 48 0.97 -7.84 -23.22
C GLN A 48 1.27 -7.40 -21.78
N ARG A 49 0.74 -8.13 -20.80
CA ARG A 49 1.14 -7.97 -19.40
C ARG A 49 2.56 -8.51 -19.19
N LEU A 50 3.39 -7.71 -18.53
CA LEU A 50 4.76 -8.03 -18.15
C LEU A 50 4.84 -8.24 -16.62
N PRO A 51 5.97 -8.77 -16.11
CA PRO A 51 6.23 -8.76 -14.68
C PRO A 51 6.18 -7.34 -14.08
N HIS A 52 5.99 -7.26 -12.77
CA HIS A 52 5.95 -6.00 -12.01
C HIS A 52 4.80 -5.06 -12.41
N GLY A 53 3.76 -5.59 -13.06
CA GLY A 53 2.53 -4.85 -13.36
C GLY A 53 2.60 -3.88 -14.54
N LEU A 54 3.70 -3.89 -15.29
CA LEU A 54 3.80 -3.12 -16.52
C LEU A 54 2.99 -3.79 -17.64
N VAL A 55 2.20 -3.01 -18.38
CA VAL A 55 1.40 -3.50 -19.51
C VAL A 55 1.86 -2.83 -20.78
N VAL A 56 2.34 -3.61 -21.76
CA VAL A 56 2.59 -3.13 -23.11
C VAL A 56 1.26 -3.05 -23.84
N ASN A 57 0.71 -1.85 -23.94
CA ASN A 57 -0.56 -1.59 -24.63
C ASN A 57 -0.43 -1.87 -26.13
N SER A 58 0.65 -1.40 -26.73
CA SER A 58 0.96 -1.59 -28.15
C SER A 58 2.47 -1.62 -28.39
N LEU A 59 2.92 -2.59 -29.18
CA LEU A 59 4.29 -2.71 -29.68
C LEU A 59 4.23 -2.89 -31.19
N THR A 60 4.77 -1.92 -31.93
CA THR A 60 4.79 -1.91 -33.40
C THR A 60 6.21 -1.98 -33.91
N MET A 61 6.50 -2.96 -34.76
CA MET A 61 7.79 -3.16 -35.40
C MET A 61 7.64 -3.11 -36.92
N ALA A 62 8.56 -2.43 -37.61
CA ALA A 62 8.63 -2.41 -39.06
C ALA A 62 9.54 -3.53 -39.57
N ILE A 63 9.04 -4.31 -40.52
CA ILE A 63 9.81 -5.35 -41.20
C ILE A 63 10.79 -4.65 -42.16
N ALA A 64 12.08 -4.92 -41.98
CA ALA A 64 13.12 -4.40 -42.86
C ALA A 64 13.06 -5.05 -44.25
N ASP A 65 13.36 -4.25 -45.28
CA ASP A 65 13.63 -4.70 -46.65
C ASP A 65 12.56 -5.62 -47.27
N ILE A 66 11.29 -5.19 -47.22
CA ILE A 66 10.21 -5.91 -47.91
C ILE A 66 10.31 -5.71 -49.42
N ALA A 67 10.64 -6.77 -50.14
CA ALA A 67 10.45 -6.86 -51.59
C ALA A 67 9.09 -7.50 -51.89
N PHE A 68 8.34 -6.93 -52.84
CA PHE A 68 7.09 -7.51 -53.34
C PHE A 68 7.33 -8.28 -54.65
N PRO A 69 6.74 -9.47 -54.84
CA PRO A 69 5.73 -10.12 -53.98
C PRO A 69 6.31 -10.69 -52.68
N PHE A 70 5.63 -10.43 -51.55
CA PHE A 70 6.07 -10.84 -50.22
C PHE A 70 5.51 -12.24 -49.89
N ASP A 71 6.40 -13.20 -49.67
CA ASP A 71 6.02 -14.59 -49.36
C ASP A 71 5.59 -14.75 -47.89
N ILE A 72 4.30 -15.04 -47.67
CA ILE A 72 3.68 -15.30 -46.35
C ILE A 72 3.40 -16.81 -46.17
N SER A 73 3.96 -17.69 -47.01
CA SER A 73 3.70 -19.14 -46.95
C SER A 73 4.04 -19.77 -45.60
N GLN A 74 5.05 -19.24 -44.90
CA GLN A 74 5.46 -19.67 -43.54
C GLN A 74 4.67 -18.97 -42.40
N GLY A 75 3.67 -18.15 -42.76
CA GLY A 75 2.93 -17.31 -41.83
C GLY A 75 3.80 -16.26 -41.13
N ILE A 76 3.22 -15.59 -40.13
CA ILE A 76 3.95 -14.61 -39.30
C ILE A 76 5.10 -15.26 -38.52
N GLY A 77 5.02 -16.57 -38.25
CA GLY A 77 6.05 -17.34 -37.56
C GLY A 77 7.42 -17.29 -38.25
N GLY A 78 7.46 -17.26 -39.59
CA GLY A 78 8.70 -17.14 -40.35
C GLY A 78 9.46 -15.82 -40.13
N LEU A 79 8.83 -14.81 -39.54
CA LEU A 79 9.42 -13.49 -39.28
C LEU A 79 10.13 -13.39 -37.92
N ARG A 80 10.00 -14.39 -37.03
CA ARG A 80 10.53 -14.37 -35.66
C ARG A 80 12.06 -14.23 -35.59
N HIS A 81 12.76 -14.82 -36.56
CA HIS A 81 14.23 -14.87 -36.58
C HIS A 81 14.87 -13.66 -37.26
N ARG A 82 14.07 -12.79 -37.90
CA ARG A 82 14.55 -11.55 -38.53
C ARG A 82 14.62 -10.43 -37.51
N ARG A 83 15.59 -9.53 -37.66
CA ARG A 83 15.68 -8.31 -36.86
C ARG A 83 14.81 -7.23 -37.53
N HIS A 84 13.80 -6.76 -36.81
CA HIS A 84 12.90 -5.70 -37.24
C HIS A 84 13.36 -4.36 -36.68
N GLN A 85 12.82 -3.24 -37.17
CA GLN A 85 13.04 -1.92 -36.57
C GLN A 85 11.90 -1.60 -35.61
N LEU A 86 12.20 -1.11 -34.41
CA LEU A 86 11.16 -0.67 -33.50
C LEU A 86 10.55 0.63 -34.03
N HIS A 87 9.24 0.63 -34.25
CA HIS A 87 8.52 1.80 -34.75
C HIS A 87 7.85 2.57 -33.61
N ALA A 88 7.16 1.86 -32.72
CA ALA A 88 6.53 2.46 -31.53
C ALA A 88 6.39 1.41 -30.44
N LEU A 89 6.51 1.85 -29.19
CA LEU A 89 6.14 1.07 -28.01
C LEU A 89 5.37 1.97 -27.05
N GLU A 90 4.26 1.47 -26.57
CA GLU A 90 3.46 2.10 -25.53
C GLU A 90 3.32 1.12 -24.37
N ALA A 91 3.73 1.58 -23.19
CA ALA A 91 3.61 0.83 -21.96
C ALA A 91 2.93 1.67 -20.87
N THR A 92 2.10 1.03 -20.07
CA THR A 92 1.39 1.64 -18.96
C THR A 92 1.68 0.87 -17.68
N LEU A 93 1.97 1.60 -16.60
CA LEU A 93 2.04 1.10 -15.24
C LEU A 93 0.85 1.66 -14.47
N SER A 94 -0.01 0.78 -13.94
CA SER A 94 -1.13 1.22 -13.13
C SER A 94 -0.66 1.74 -11.76
N PHE A 95 -1.45 2.59 -11.13
CA PHE A 95 -1.17 3.08 -9.78
C PHE A 95 -1.04 1.92 -8.78
N ASP A 96 -2.00 0.98 -8.81
CA ASP A 96 -2.02 -0.17 -7.91
C ASP A 96 -0.77 -1.04 -8.08
N ASP A 97 -0.38 -1.34 -9.32
CA ASP A 97 0.81 -2.13 -9.61
C ASP A 97 2.10 -1.44 -9.14
N ALA A 98 2.20 -0.12 -9.35
CA ALA A 98 3.31 0.67 -8.87
C ALA A 98 3.36 0.70 -7.34
N HIS A 99 2.22 0.84 -6.69
CA HIS A 99 2.09 0.84 -5.23
C HIS A 99 2.52 -0.52 -4.64
N ASP A 100 2.01 -1.62 -5.20
CA ASP A 100 2.37 -2.98 -4.81
C ASP A 100 3.85 -3.29 -5.04
N TRP A 101 4.42 -2.81 -6.15
CA TRP A 101 5.85 -2.95 -6.40
C TRP A 101 6.66 -2.20 -5.34
N LEU A 102 6.28 -0.95 -5.04
CA LEU A 102 6.95 -0.14 -4.04
C LEU A 102 6.91 -0.81 -2.67
N ALA A 103 5.74 -1.30 -2.25
CA ALA A 103 5.56 -2.02 -0.99
C ALA A 103 6.44 -3.29 -0.88
N ARG A 104 6.82 -3.91 -2.00
CA ARG A 104 7.72 -5.09 -2.02
C ARG A 104 9.21 -4.77 -1.97
N GLN A 105 9.64 -3.60 -2.43
CA GLN A 105 11.07 -3.19 -2.37
C GLN A 105 11.51 -2.75 -0.98
N VAL A 106 10.54 -2.58 -0.10
CA VAL A 106 10.64 -1.93 1.20
C VAL A 106 11.20 -2.76 2.39
N PRO A 107 11.32 -4.11 2.38
CA PRO A 107 11.80 -4.83 3.56
C PRO A 107 13.26 -4.48 3.93
N GLY A 108 13.47 -4.01 5.17
CA GLY A 108 14.81 -3.96 5.79
C GLY A 108 15.49 -2.59 5.87
N THR A 109 14.84 -1.51 5.44
CA THR A 109 15.36 -0.15 5.65
C THR A 109 14.73 0.49 6.90
N ILE A 110 15.50 1.26 7.66
CA ILE A 110 15.07 1.94 8.91
C ILE A 110 13.95 2.99 8.73
N TRP A 111 13.49 3.25 7.50
CA TRP A 111 12.66 4.42 7.15
C TRP A 111 11.28 4.11 6.55
N ASN A 112 10.78 2.88 6.67
CA ASN A 112 9.97 2.40 5.56
C ASN A 112 8.84 1.42 5.91
N ASP A 113 8.26 1.47 7.10
CA ASP A 113 7.04 0.68 7.38
C ASP A 113 5.81 1.18 6.57
N ALA A 114 5.84 2.40 6.01
CA ALA A 114 4.75 2.94 5.20
C ALA A 114 5.20 4.01 4.19
N CYS A 115 5.81 3.58 3.08
CA CYS A 115 5.97 4.44 1.91
C CYS A 115 4.60 4.64 1.25
N GLN A 116 4.21 5.90 1.03
CA GLN A 116 2.98 6.24 0.31
C GLN A 116 3.31 6.99 -0.96
N MET A 117 2.42 6.83 -1.95
CA MET A 117 2.61 7.33 -3.29
C MET A 117 1.30 7.88 -3.83
N SER A 118 1.38 8.92 -4.65
CA SER A 118 0.27 9.44 -5.44
C SER A 118 0.78 9.90 -6.81
N PHE A 119 -0.04 9.72 -7.86
CA PHE A 119 0.22 10.27 -9.18
C PHE A 119 -0.40 11.66 -9.29
N GLU A 120 0.46 12.66 -9.44
CA GLU A 120 0.07 14.06 -9.61
C GLU A 120 0.31 14.49 -11.07
N PRO A 121 -0.31 15.60 -11.53
CA PRO A 121 0.09 16.20 -12.80
C PRO A 121 1.61 16.39 -12.82
N GLU A 122 2.28 15.94 -13.88
CA GLU A 122 3.73 16.12 -14.09
C GLU A 122 4.69 15.36 -13.14
N GLY A 123 4.21 14.57 -12.17
CA GLY A 123 5.14 13.83 -11.30
C GLY A 123 4.50 12.80 -10.38
N VAL A 124 5.35 12.07 -9.65
CA VAL A 124 4.95 11.10 -8.64
C VAL A 124 5.32 11.65 -7.26
N ALA A 125 4.32 11.92 -6.43
CA ALA A 125 4.53 12.39 -5.06
C ALA A 125 4.77 11.18 -4.14
N LEU A 126 5.79 11.27 -3.30
CA LEU A 126 6.15 10.25 -2.32
C LEU A 126 6.12 10.84 -0.91
N LEU A 127 5.61 10.06 0.04
CA LEU A 127 5.75 10.30 1.48
C LEU A 127 6.43 9.10 2.12
N LEU A 128 7.65 9.32 2.60
CA LEU A 128 8.49 8.33 3.26
C LEU A 128 8.41 8.56 4.77
N SER A 129 7.94 7.57 5.52
CA SER A 129 7.72 7.70 6.96
C SER A 129 8.62 6.75 7.74
N PRO A 130 9.38 7.25 8.73
CA PRO A 130 10.26 6.41 9.52
C PRO A 130 9.52 5.27 10.20
N ARG A 131 10.28 4.22 10.53
CA ARG A 131 9.78 3.12 11.35
C ARG A 131 9.24 3.67 12.67
N SER A 132 8.13 3.11 13.16
CA SER A 132 7.20 3.68 14.17
C SER A 132 7.77 4.06 15.54
N ASP A 133 9.09 4.04 15.73
CA ASP A 133 9.79 4.30 16.98
C ASP A 133 10.94 5.32 16.82
N ALA A 134 11.17 5.85 15.62
CA ALA A 134 12.21 6.86 15.41
C ALA A 134 11.62 8.27 15.54
N ALA A 135 12.22 9.09 16.40
CA ALA A 135 11.94 10.54 16.52
C ALA A 135 12.15 11.33 15.21
N ALA A 136 12.66 10.66 14.18
CA ALA A 136 12.84 11.16 12.84
C ALA A 136 11.52 11.66 12.21
N GLY A 137 11.62 12.75 11.45
CA GLY A 137 10.48 13.29 10.70
C GLY A 137 10.16 12.48 9.45
N ALA A 138 8.89 12.49 9.04
CA ALA A 138 8.52 11.99 7.70
C ALA A 138 9.11 12.90 6.61
N LEU A 139 9.41 12.35 5.45
CA LEU A 139 9.97 13.08 4.31
C LEU A 139 8.99 12.99 3.12
N SER A 140 8.53 14.13 2.60
CA SER A 140 7.86 14.17 1.30
C SER A 140 8.80 14.66 0.22
N LEU A 141 8.59 14.18 -1.01
CA LEU A 141 9.31 14.63 -2.20
C LEU A 141 8.49 14.33 -3.46
N ARG A 142 8.84 14.97 -4.57
CA ARG A 142 8.21 14.74 -5.88
C ARG A 142 9.24 14.22 -6.88
N LEU A 143 8.89 13.17 -7.60
CA LEU A 143 9.68 12.58 -8.67
C LEU A 143 9.12 13.06 -10.02
N VAL A 144 9.88 13.90 -10.73
CA VAL A 144 9.48 14.50 -11.99
C VAL A 144 10.23 13.83 -13.14
N PRO A 145 9.53 13.10 -14.05
CA PRO A 145 10.17 12.47 -15.18
C PRO A 145 10.68 13.49 -16.20
N GLN A 146 11.84 13.21 -16.77
CA GLN A 146 12.50 13.97 -17.82
C GLN A 146 12.94 13.02 -18.94
N CYS A 147 12.55 13.31 -20.18
CA CYS A 147 12.94 12.49 -21.33
C CYS A 147 14.35 12.89 -21.81
N HIS A 148 15.29 11.95 -21.81
CA HIS A 148 16.62 12.15 -22.40
C HIS A 148 16.95 11.03 -23.40
N GLY A 149 16.62 11.26 -24.68
CA GLY A 149 16.79 10.24 -25.71
C GLY A 149 15.88 9.04 -25.45
N SER A 150 16.45 7.84 -25.28
CA SER A 150 15.72 6.62 -24.92
C SER A 150 15.67 6.38 -23.40
N GLU A 151 16.34 7.20 -22.60
CA GLU A 151 16.42 7.05 -21.15
C GLU A 151 15.36 7.91 -20.46
N LEU A 152 14.78 7.36 -19.40
CA LEU A 152 13.92 8.08 -18.49
C LEU A 152 14.78 8.59 -17.32
N CYS A 153 15.10 9.88 -17.36
CA CYS A 153 15.69 10.57 -16.22
C CYS A 153 14.57 11.01 -15.29
N VAL A 154 14.83 11.05 -13.99
CA VAL A 154 13.87 11.49 -12.97
C VAL A 154 14.58 12.47 -12.06
N ARG A 155 13.98 13.64 -11.87
CA ARG A 155 14.46 14.67 -10.94
C ARG A 155 13.66 14.60 -9.65
N ILE A 156 14.37 14.69 -8.53
CA ILE A 156 13.80 14.84 -7.20
C ILE A 156 13.57 16.33 -6.97
N GLU A 157 12.32 16.70 -6.74
CA GLU A 157 11.90 18.08 -6.51
C GLU A 157 11.17 18.19 -5.17
N GLU A 158 11.17 19.41 -4.64
CA GLU A 158 10.41 19.80 -3.45
C GLU A 158 10.56 18.85 -2.24
N PRO A 159 11.79 18.44 -1.83
CA PRO A 159 11.93 17.63 -0.63
C PRO A 159 11.51 18.46 0.60
N ARG A 160 10.72 17.87 1.48
CA ARG A 160 10.26 18.50 2.74
C ARG A 160 10.29 17.49 3.87
N ALA A 161 10.67 17.95 5.06
CA ALA A 161 10.67 17.15 6.27
C ALA A 161 9.59 17.62 7.25
N TYR A 162 8.88 16.67 7.83
CA TYR A 162 7.87 16.84 8.88
C TYR A 162 8.43 16.30 10.19
N GLY A 163 9.47 16.97 10.70
CA GLY A 163 10.23 16.60 11.90
C GLY A 163 11.75 16.64 11.67
N PRO A 164 12.56 16.22 12.66
CA PRO A 164 14.01 16.30 12.57
C PRO A 164 14.57 15.26 11.61
N VAL A 165 15.58 15.67 10.85
CA VAL A 165 16.35 14.81 9.95
C VAL A 165 17.81 15.00 10.33
N SER A 166 18.55 13.90 10.52
CA SER A 166 19.92 13.92 11.05
C SER A 166 20.97 14.44 10.05
N GLU A 167 20.57 14.64 8.80
CA GLU A 167 21.43 14.97 7.67
C GLU A 167 20.77 16.09 6.83
N PRO A 168 21.53 16.80 5.97
CA PRO A 168 20.96 17.83 5.11
C PRO A 168 19.78 17.29 4.29
N LEU A 169 18.71 18.08 4.17
CA LEU A 169 17.44 17.63 3.59
C LEU A 169 17.57 17.05 2.18
N LEU A 170 18.43 17.63 1.35
CA LEU A 170 18.68 17.15 -0.02
C LEU A 170 19.41 15.80 -0.01
N ASP A 171 20.39 15.63 0.88
CA ASP A 171 21.15 14.39 1.04
C ASP A 171 20.24 13.28 1.58
N ALA A 172 19.38 13.61 2.55
CA ALA A 172 18.35 12.70 3.04
C ALA A 172 17.43 12.24 1.90
N ALA A 173 16.91 13.18 1.10
CA ALA A 173 16.04 12.84 -0.02
C ALA A 173 16.74 11.96 -1.05
N ALA A 174 17.97 12.31 -1.45
CA ALA A 174 18.77 11.51 -2.37
C ALA A 174 18.98 10.09 -1.83
N GLN A 175 19.55 9.94 -0.63
CA GLN A 175 19.82 8.63 -0.03
C GLN A 175 18.57 7.77 0.13
N ARG A 176 17.41 8.37 0.43
CA ARG A 176 16.15 7.63 0.57
C ARG A 176 15.64 7.14 -0.79
N VAL A 177 15.78 7.95 -1.84
CA VAL A 177 15.46 7.53 -3.20
C VAL A 177 16.41 6.43 -3.69
N GLU A 178 17.71 6.54 -3.39
CA GLU A 178 18.70 5.49 -3.69
C GLU A 178 18.35 4.17 -2.99
N ALA A 179 18.02 4.23 -1.70
CA ALA A 179 17.64 3.06 -0.91
C ALA A 179 16.32 2.43 -1.39
N LEU A 180 15.35 3.26 -1.81
CA LEU A 180 14.02 2.80 -2.23
C LEU A 180 14.03 2.18 -3.63
N LEU A 181 14.77 2.78 -4.56
CA LEU A 181 14.75 2.40 -5.99
C LEU A 181 15.98 1.62 -6.43
N GLY A 182 17.01 1.51 -5.59
CA GLY A 182 18.28 0.87 -5.95
C GLY A 182 19.03 1.61 -7.06
N VAL A 183 18.88 2.94 -7.12
CA VAL A 183 19.51 3.82 -8.12
C VAL A 183 20.63 4.64 -7.47
N SER A 184 21.47 5.28 -8.29
CA SER A 184 22.39 6.32 -7.83
C SER A 184 21.83 7.68 -8.21
N VAL A 185 21.76 8.59 -7.23
CA VAL A 185 21.27 9.95 -7.40
C VAL A 185 22.46 10.89 -7.53
N THR A 186 22.47 11.73 -8.56
CA THR A 186 23.48 12.77 -8.79
C THR A 186 22.76 14.06 -9.13
N ASP A 187 23.10 15.15 -8.45
CA ASP A 187 22.44 16.46 -8.63
C ASP A 187 20.90 16.37 -8.55
N MET A 188 20.41 15.64 -7.55
CA MET A 188 18.97 15.38 -7.34
C MET A 188 18.29 14.73 -8.55
N SER A 189 19.04 14.03 -9.39
CA SER A 189 18.53 13.36 -10.57
C SER A 189 19.07 11.93 -10.67
N PHE A 190 18.31 11.03 -11.25
CA PHE A 190 18.76 9.66 -11.51
C PHE A 190 18.15 9.15 -12.82
N ALA A 191 18.81 8.19 -13.46
CA ALA A 191 18.29 7.54 -14.66
C ALA A 191 17.71 6.17 -14.30
N LEU A 192 16.52 5.85 -14.81
CA LEU A 192 15.96 4.52 -14.68
C LEU A 192 16.59 3.60 -15.76
N PRO A 193 17.16 2.45 -15.37
CA PRO A 193 17.91 1.62 -16.29
C PRO A 193 17.02 1.02 -17.40
N ASN A 194 17.29 1.43 -18.63
CA ASN A 194 16.81 0.89 -19.92
C ASN A 194 15.43 0.18 -19.90
N LEU A 195 14.40 0.92 -19.49
CA LEU A 195 13.00 0.44 -19.45
C LEU A 195 12.53 -0.11 -20.80
N LEU A 196 12.97 0.51 -21.91
CA LEU A 196 12.66 0.05 -23.25
C LEU A 196 13.14 -1.39 -23.49
N HIS A 197 14.42 -1.66 -23.20
CA HIS A 197 14.98 -3.00 -23.34
C HIS A 197 14.28 -4.02 -22.45
N HIS A 198 13.97 -3.65 -21.20
CA HIS A 198 13.22 -4.50 -20.28
C HIS A 198 11.83 -4.88 -20.86
N CYS A 199 11.09 -3.91 -21.37
CA CYS A 199 9.79 -4.15 -22.01
C CYS A 199 9.92 -5.14 -23.18
N LEU A 200 10.89 -4.91 -24.07
CA LEU A 200 11.08 -5.74 -25.25
C LEU A 200 11.51 -7.17 -24.88
N MET A 201 12.41 -7.33 -23.90
CA MET A 201 12.86 -8.65 -23.43
C MET A 201 11.70 -9.47 -22.89
N HIS A 202 10.86 -8.89 -22.03
CA HIS A 202 9.73 -9.61 -21.45
C HIS A 202 8.56 -9.82 -22.42
N ALA A 203 8.35 -8.91 -23.37
CA ALA A 203 7.28 -9.06 -24.36
C ALA A 203 7.62 -10.06 -25.48
N LEU A 204 8.88 -10.09 -25.93
CA LEU A 204 9.29 -10.79 -27.16
C LEU A 204 10.03 -12.11 -26.90
N ALA A 205 10.95 -12.15 -25.94
CA ALA A 205 11.81 -13.32 -25.74
C ALA A 205 11.03 -14.60 -25.39
N PRO A 206 9.99 -14.57 -24.52
CA PRO A 206 9.18 -15.75 -24.22
C PRO A 206 8.45 -16.34 -25.44
N LYS A 207 8.25 -15.53 -26.50
CA LYS A 207 7.59 -15.93 -27.75
C LYS A 207 8.60 -16.33 -28.84
N GLY A 208 9.90 -16.37 -28.52
CA GLY A 208 10.98 -16.72 -29.45
C GLY A 208 11.26 -15.67 -30.52
N TRP A 209 10.86 -14.42 -30.31
CA TRP A 209 11.13 -13.31 -31.23
C TRP A 209 12.49 -12.68 -30.96
N ARG A 210 13.23 -12.36 -32.03
CA ARG A 210 14.45 -11.56 -31.93
C ARG A 210 14.09 -10.12 -31.55
N LEU A 211 14.90 -9.51 -30.68
CA LEU A 211 14.73 -8.10 -30.32
C LEU A 211 14.86 -7.19 -31.54
N PRO A 212 13.99 -6.18 -31.69
CA PRO A 212 14.11 -5.20 -32.76
C PRO A 212 15.30 -4.28 -32.54
N ASP A 213 15.70 -3.60 -33.61
CA ASP A 213 16.63 -2.50 -33.54
C ASP A 213 15.97 -1.25 -32.95
N THR A 214 16.59 -0.68 -31.92
CA THR A 214 16.09 0.49 -31.18
C THR A 214 16.95 1.74 -31.37
N ALA A 215 17.96 1.69 -32.26
CA ALA A 215 18.91 2.78 -32.45
C ALA A 215 18.26 4.13 -32.81
N ASN A 216 17.10 4.08 -33.48
CA ASN A 216 16.33 5.26 -33.88
C ASN A 216 15.10 5.50 -33.01
N THR A 217 14.98 4.85 -31.85
CA THR A 217 13.81 5.01 -30.96
C THR A 217 14.16 5.88 -29.76
N ALA A 218 13.30 6.84 -29.45
CA ALA A 218 13.41 7.70 -28.28
C ALA A 218 12.12 7.65 -27.45
N LEU A 219 12.22 8.01 -26.17
CA LEU A 219 11.10 8.28 -25.29
C LEU A 219 10.48 9.62 -25.72
N ASP A 220 9.33 9.54 -26.38
CA ASP A 220 8.60 10.66 -26.96
C ASP A 220 7.80 11.42 -25.89
N ALA A 221 7.14 10.68 -24.99
CA ALA A 221 6.33 11.26 -23.93
C ALA A 221 6.22 10.36 -22.70
N VAL A 222 6.06 11.02 -21.55
CA VAL A 222 5.61 10.42 -20.28
C VAL A 222 4.33 11.12 -19.89
N HIS A 223 3.24 10.36 -19.75
CA HIS A 223 1.96 10.88 -19.30
C HIS A 223 1.66 10.31 -17.92
N ILE A 224 1.43 11.19 -16.95
CA ILE A 224 1.01 10.82 -15.60
C ILE A 224 -0.43 11.24 -15.43
N ALA A 225 -1.28 10.27 -15.11
CA ALA A 225 -2.67 10.45 -14.71
C ALA A 225 -2.86 9.80 -13.33
N PRO A 226 -3.92 10.15 -12.57
CA PRO A 226 -4.14 9.60 -11.23
C PRO A 226 -4.10 8.07 -11.15
N GLU A 227 -4.59 7.39 -12.19
CA GLU A 227 -4.71 5.93 -12.23
C GLU A 227 -3.51 5.22 -12.87
N ALA A 228 -2.67 5.94 -13.63
CA ALA A 228 -1.66 5.30 -14.46
C ALA A 228 -0.54 6.25 -14.92
N LEU A 229 0.65 5.66 -15.06
CA LEU A 229 1.80 6.25 -15.75
C LEU A 229 1.98 5.57 -17.10
N ARG A 230 1.99 6.35 -18.18
CA ARG A 230 2.14 5.86 -19.56
C ARG A 230 3.43 6.38 -20.19
N LEU A 231 4.21 5.45 -20.72
CA LEU A 231 5.45 5.67 -21.45
C LEU A 231 5.21 5.47 -22.94
N VAL A 232 5.59 6.45 -23.75
CA VAL A 232 5.44 6.40 -25.20
C VAL A 232 6.81 6.52 -25.84
N TYR A 233 7.25 5.44 -26.47
CA TYR A 233 8.46 5.40 -27.29
C TYR A 233 8.08 5.42 -28.76
N ARG A 234 8.77 6.24 -29.55
CA ARG A 234 8.57 6.32 -31.00
C ARG A 234 9.91 6.32 -31.72
N ALA A 235 9.92 5.72 -32.90
CA ALA A 235 11.00 5.96 -33.84
C ALA A 235 11.06 7.46 -34.15
N ALA A 236 12.23 8.06 -34.02
CA ALA A 236 12.49 9.44 -34.38
C ALA A 236 12.09 9.64 -35.84
N HIS A 237 10.91 10.21 -36.08
CA HIS A 237 10.69 11.01 -37.28
C HIS A 237 11.54 12.26 -37.13
N ALA A 238 12.05 12.80 -38.25
CA ALA A 238 12.84 14.03 -38.28
C ALA A 238 12.30 15.05 -37.26
N PRO A 239 13.19 15.66 -36.45
CA PRO A 239 12.86 16.13 -35.12
C PRO A 239 11.65 17.07 -35.14
N PRO A 240 10.58 16.79 -34.37
CA PRO A 240 9.66 17.86 -34.01
C PRO A 240 10.47 18.93 -33.26
N ALA A 241 10.19 20.20 -33.55
CA ALA A 241 10.80 21.34 -32.87
C ALA A 241 10.84 21.09 -31.35
N PRO A 242 11.90 21.51 -30.64
CA PRO A 242 12.01 21.28 -29.21
C PRO A 242 10.70 21.74 -28.57
N VAL A 243 9.99 20.79 -27.97
CA VAL A 243 8.89 21.10 -27.07
C VAL A 243 9.57 21.86 -25.95
N SER A 244 9.52 23.18 -26.05
CA SER A 244 9.85 24.08 -24.98
C SER A 244 8.94 23.70 -23.84
N THR A 245 9.46 22.86 -22.93
CA THR A 245 8.97 22.78 -21.58
C THR A 245 8.92 24.23 -21.12
N PRO A 246 7.75 24.79 -20.80
CA PRO A 246 7.72 26.13 -20.26
C PRO A 246 8.61 26.07 -19.02
N ALA A 247 9.75 26.77 -19.07
CA ALA A 247 10.55 27.02 -17.90
C ALA A 247 9.57 27.61 -16.87
N SER A 248 9.29 26.82 -15.85
CA SER A 248 8.45 27.16 -14.72
C SER A 248 9.02 28.44 -14.08
N LYS A 249 8.52 29.58 -14.57
CA LYS A 249 8.60 30.89 -13.93
C LYS A 249 7.17 31.31 -13.61
N ARG A 250 6.51 30.49 -12.82
CA ARG A 250 5.46 30.93 -11.92
C ARG A 250 5.71 30.25 -10.59
N GLU A 251 6.68 30.78 -9.85
CA GLU A 251 6.54 30.79 -8.39
C GLU A 251 5.23 31.53 -8.12
N THR A 252 4.14 30.77 -8.01
CA THR A 252 2.90 31.32 -7.51
C THR A 252 3.13 31.58 -6.03
N GLU A 253 2.81 32.79 -5.55
CA GLU A 253 2.89 33.19 -4.12
C GLU A 253 2.49 32.09 -3.09
N PRO A 254 1.50 31.22 -3.33
CA PRO A 254 1.22 30.08 -2.44
C PRO A 254 2.38 29.09 -2.25
N GLN A 255 3.23 28.87 -3.26
CA GLN A 255 4.33 27.90 -3.19
C GLN A 255 5.47 28.41 -2.30
N SER A 256 5.82 29.69 -2.42
CA SER A 256 6.81 30.34 -1.54
C SER A 256 6.38 30.32 -0.06
N THR A 257 5.09 30.52 0.20
CA THR A 257 4.53 30.47 1.57
C THR A 257 4.59 29.05 2.14
N ARG A 258 4.21 28.04 1.35
CA ARG A 258 4.26 26.61 1.72
C ARG A 258 5.68 26.17 2.06
N ASP A 259 6.67 26.53 1.24
CA ASP A 259 8.09 26.22 1.45
C ASP A 259 8.62 26.84 2.73
N THR A 260 8.31 28.11 2.94
CA THR A 260 8.71 28.84 4.15
C THR A 260 8.16 28.16 5.40
N LEU A 261 6.87 27.80 5.42
CA LEU A 261 6.24 27.14 6.56
C LEU A 261 6.84 25.75 6.84
N ALA A 262 7.12 24.97 5.81
CA ALA A 262 7.77 23.66 5.96
C ALA A 262 9.19 23.78 6.55
N VAL A 263 9.98 24.75 6.07
CA VAL A 263 11.33 25.03 6.60
C VAL A 263 11.25 25.49 8.06
N MET A 264 10.28 26.35 8.41
CA MET A 264 10.08 26.81 9.78
C MET A 264 9.66 25.66 10.71
N ALA A 265 8.76 24.78 10.26
CA ALA A 265 8.36 23.58 11.01
C ALA A 265 9.57 22.66 11.26
N HIS A 266 10.35 22.36 10.22
CA HIS A 266 11.55 21.53 10.34
C HIS A 266 12.58 22.14 11.29
N ARG A 267 12.81 23.46 11.22
CA ARG A 267 13.73 24.15 12.12
C ARG A 267 13.26 24.08 13.58
N ALA A 268 11.98 24.34 13.83
CA ALA A 268 11.41 24.21 15.17
C ALA A 268 11.57 22.77 15.70
N ALA A 269 11.43 21.77 14.83
CA ALA A 269 11.66 20.37 15.17
C ALA A 269 13.11 20.09 15.59
N LEU A 270 14.10 20.65 14.88
CA LEU A 270 15.52 20.54 15.22
C LEU A 270 15.85 21.26 16.54
N ASP A 271 15.20 22.39 16.80
CA ASP A 271 15.37 23.17 18.02
C ASP A 271 14.62 22.54 19.23
N GLY A 272 13.82 21.48 19.00
CA GLY A 272 13.00 20.84 20.03
C GLY A 272 11.79 21.67 20.49
N ASP A 273 11.41 22.70 19.72
CA ASP A 273 10.27 23.58 20.02
C ASP A 273 8.96 23.01 19.43
N ALA A 274 8.36 22.06 20.17
CA ALA A 274 7.14 21.38 19.76
C ALA A 274 5.95 22.33 19.51
N ALA A 275 5.86 23.44 20.26
CA ALA A 275 4.77 24.40 20.13
C ALA A 275 4.87 25.19 18.82
N SER A 276 6.06 25.70 18.50
CA SER A 276 6.30 26.37 17.22
C SER A 276 6.16 25.41 16.05
N GLU A 277 6.68 24.18 16.17
CA GLU A 277 6.52 23.15 15.14
C GLU A 277 5.04 22.88 14.83
N LEU A 278 4.22 22.64 15.86
CA LEU A 278 2.78 22.42 15.70
C LEU A 278 2.08 23.62 15.04
N ASN A 279 2.42 24.84 15.43
CA ASN A 279 1.85 26.05 14.84
C ASN A 279 2.20 26.17 13.34
N PHE A 280 3.45 25.88 12.95
CA PHE A 280 3.84 25.90 11.54
C PHE A 280 3.16 24.79 10.74
N LEU A 281 3.05 23.58 11.29
CA LEU A 281 2.33 22.47 10.65
C LEU A 281 0.84 22.80 10.45
N HIS A 282 0.19 23.41 11.45
CA HIS A 282 -1.20 23.86 11.34
C HIS A 282 -1.39 24.90 10.24
N ARG A 283 -0.48 25.88 10.14
CA ARG A 283 -0.50 26.91 9.09
C ARG A 283 -0.14 26.37 7.71
N LEU A 284 0.58 25.25 7.62
CA LEU A 284 0.96 24.60 6.37
C LEU A 284 -0.22 23.86 5.72
N LEU A 285 -1.17 23.36 6.51
CA LEU A 285 -2.31 22.57 6.04
C LEU A 285 -3.07 23.20 4.85
N PRO A 286 -3.49 24.50 4.85
CA PRO A 286 -4.22 25.10 3.72
C PRO A 286 -3.50 25.06 2.37
N HIS A 287 -2.19 24.83 2.40
CA HIS A 287 -1.33 24.82 1.22
C HIS A 287 -0.81 23.42 0.86
N SER A 288 -1.16 22.40 1.66
CA SER A 288 -0.64 21.04 1.55
C SER A 288 -1.45 20.19 0.57
N ASN A 289 -0.78 19.30 -0.16
CA ASN A 289 -1.47 18.22 -0.85
C ASN A 289 -1.88 17.11 0.15
N PRO A 290 -2.70 16.10 -0.25
CA PRO A 290 -3.15 15.06 0.67
C PRO A 290 -2.04 14.26 1.36
N LEU A 291 -0.92 13.99 0.67
CA LEU A 291 0.22 13.26 1.25
C LEU A 291 0.97 14.11 2.28
N GLU A 292 1.16 15.39 1.99
CA GLU A 292 1.77 16.34 2.92
C GLU A 292 0.92 16.56 4.16
N THR A 293 -0.40 16.66 4.00
CA THR A 293 -1.35 16.69 5.11
C THR A 293 -1.20 15.46 5.99
N LEU A 294 -1.01 14.27 5.39
CA LEU A 294 -0.74 13.06 6.17
C LEU A 294 0.63 13.09 6.87
N GLY A 295 1.68 13.57 6.19
CA GLY A 295 3.01 13.74 6.79
C GLY A 295 2.98 14.66 8.01
N ALA A 296 2.34 15.81 7.87
CA ALA A 296 2.10 16.75 8.96
C ALA A 296 1.28 16.11 10.09
N ALA A 297 0.21 15.40 9.75
CA ALA A 297 -0.66 14.71 10.71
C ALA A 297 0.08 13.64 11.55
N ARG A 298 0.91 12.80 10.90
CA ARG A 298 1.76 11.83 11.60
C ARG A 298 2.75 12.50 12.55
N ARG A 299 3.28 13.65 12.16
CA ARG A 299 4.18 14.42 13.02
C ARG A 299 3.43 15.04 14.21
N VAL A 300 2.25 15.61 14.01
CA VAL A 300 1.41 16.12 15.10
C VAL A 300 1.06 15.02 16.10
N ALA A 301 0.76 13.80 15.63
CA ALA A 301 0.54 12.66 16.52
C ALA A 301 1.76 12.32 17.41
N HIS A 302 2.99 12.60 16.94
CA HIS A 302 4.22 12.43 17.73
C HIS A 302 4.50 13.61 18.68
N LEU A 303 4.19 14.84 18.27
CA LEU A 303 4.31 16.03 19.12
C LEU A 303 3.31 16.05 20.27
N HIS A 304 2.28 15.21 20.17
CA HIS A 304 1.17 15.12 21.11
C HIS A 304 1.56 15.18 22.60
N PRO A 305 2.54 14.40 23.12
CA PRO A 305 2.87 14.44 24.56
C PRO A 305 3.46 15.79 25.02
N LEU A 306 3.86 16.65 24.08
CA LEU A 306 4.60 17.88 24.32
C LEU A 306 3.77 19.14 24.01
N ALA A 307 2.57 18.98 23.45
CA ALA A 307 1.76 20.07 22.92
C ALA A 307 0.37 20.14 23.55
N ASP A 308 -0.25 21.31 23.39
CA ASP A 308 -1.58 21.61 23.90
C ASP A 308 -2.68 20.77 23.19
N PRO A 309 -3.49 19.99 23.92
CA PRO A 309 -4.59 19.19 23.37
C PRO A 309 -5.57 19.99 22.50
N GLU A 310 -5.85 21.25 22.83
CA GLU A 310 -6.77 22.08 22.04
C GLU A 310 -6.22 22.38 20.65
N HIS A 311 -4.93 22.71 20.55
CA HIS A 311 -4.24 22.92 19.27
C HIS A 311 -4.19 21.64 18.42
N ILE A 312 -3.97 20.48 19.07
CA ILE A 312 -3.98 19.18 18.38
C ILE A 312 -5.38 18.88 17.82
N ALA A 313 -6.43 19.11 18.61
CA ALA A 313 -7.81 18.92 18.16
C ALA A 313 -8.16 19.85 16.99
N ALA A 314 -7.76 21.12 17.05
CA ALA A 314 -7.94 22.09 15.96
C ALA A 314 -7.23 21.65 14.67
N PHE A 315 -5.99 21.15 14.78
CA PHE A 315 -5.25 20.59 13.66
C PHE A 315 -6.01 19.45 12.99
N TRP A 316 -6.49 18.47 13.76
CA TRP A 316 -7.20 17.32 13.20
C TRP A 316 -8.52 17.72 12.54
N GLN A 317 -9.25 18.65 13.14
CA GLN A 317 -10.47 19.20 12.56
C GLN A 317 -10.20 19.83 11.18
N GLN A 318 -9.13 20.61 11.05
CA GLN A 318 -8.76 21.25 9.79
C GLN A 318 -8.25 20.24 8.75
N ALA A 319 -7.39 19.30 9.15
CA ALA A 319 -6.85 18.27 8.25
C ALA A 319 -7.97 17.38 7.68
N LEU A 320 -8.90 16.94 8.53
CA LEU A 320 -10.06 16.15 8.11
C LEU A 320 -11.05 16.94 7.27
N ALA A 321 -11.18 18.26 7.47
CA ALA A 321 -12.01 19.11 6.61
C ALA A 321 -11.49 19.17 5.16
N GLN A 322 -10.17 19.10 4.97
CA GLN A 322 -9.56 19.13 3.63
C GLN A 322 -9.64 17.77 2.92
N THR A 323 -9.46 16.68 3.67
CA THR A 323 -9.40 15.31 3.11
C THR A 323 -10.27 14.33 3.91
N PRO A 324 -11.59 14.55 3.95
CA PRO A 324 -12.50 13.83 4.88
C PRO A 324 -12.65 12.34 4.59
N LYS A 325 -12.20 11.89 3.41
CA LYS A 325 -12.31 10.51 2.94
C LYS A 325 -10.97 9.78 2.87
N ALA A 326 -9.88 10.38 3.38
CA ALA A 326 -8.58 9.73 3.40
C ALA A 326 -8.52 8.74 4.59
N PRO A 327 -8.60 7.40 4.36
CA PRO A 327 -8.65 6.42 5.47
C PRO A 327 -7.41 6.50 6.36
N GLN A 328 -6.25 6.80 5.77
CA GLN A 328 -4.99 6.92 6.50
C GLN A 328 -4.99 8.12 7.45
N LEU A 329 -5.59 9.24 7.04
CA LEU A 329 -5.70 10.44 7.87
C LEU A 329 -6.71 10.23 9.00
N LEU A 330 -7.85 9.59 8.70
CA LEU A 330 -8.85 9.23 9.71
C LEU A 330 -8.25 8.31 10.78
N TRP A 331 -7.46 7.30 10.39
CA TRP A 331 -6.78 6.43 11.35
C TRP A 331 -5.75 7.19 12.19
N ALA A 332 -4.93 8.04 11.57
CA ALA A 332 -3.95 8.85 12.31
C ALA A 332 -4.63 9.79 13.33
N ALA A 333 -5.80 10.34 12.99
CA ALA A 333 -6.61 11.11 13.92
C ALA A 333 -7.14 10.25 15.08
N ILE A 334 -7.64 9.05 14.79
CA ILE A 334 -8.11 8.09 15.81
C ILE A 334 -6.97 7.73 16.78
N GLU A 335 -5.78 7.40 16.28
CA GLU A 335 -4.61 7.10 17.11
C GLU A 335 -4.21 8.29 18.00
N ALA A 336 -4.26 9.51 17.45
CA ALA A 336 -3.97 10.72 18.21
C ALA A 336 -5.00 10.96 19.33
N HIS A 337 -6.30 10.85 19.03
CA HIS A 337 -7.36 10.97 20.05
C HIS A 337 -7.33 9.81 21.06
N ALA A 338 -6.91 8.61 20.66
CA ALA A 338 -6.67 7.52 21.59
C ALA A 338 -5.58 7.89 22.59
N ARG A 339 -4.45 8.45 22.15
CA ARG A 339 -3.39 8.92 23.06
C ARG A 339 -3.86 10.02 24.03
N LEU A 340 -4.87 10.82 23.66
CA LEU A 340 -5.54 11.78 24.55
C LEU A 340 -6.53 11.14 25.55
N ALA A 341 -6.79 9.84 25.43
CA ALA A 341 -7.94 9.17 26.06
C ALA A 341 -9.29 9.85 25.73
N ASP A 342 -9.39 10.49 24.55
CA ASP A 342 -10.61 11.14 24.05
C ASP A 342 -11.53 10.12 23.38
N ALA A 343 -12.17 9.28 24.19
CA ALA A 343 -13.10 8.25 23.73
C ALA A 343 -14.22 8.82 22.84
N PRO A 344 -14.87 9.95 23.17
CA PRO A 344 -15.92 10.53 22.32
C PRO A 344 -15.46 10.82 20.89
N ALA A 345 -14.25 11.36 20.71
CA ALA A 345 -13.72 11.61 19.38
C ALA A 345 -13.43 10.31 18.62
N VAL A 346 -12.84 9.31 19.29
CA VAL A 346 -12.59 7.99 18.69
C VAL A 346 -13.89 7.33 18.23
N HIS A 347 -14.92 7.29 19.06
CA HIS A 347 -16.23 6.73 18.69
C HIS A 347 -16.89 7.47 17.51
N ARG A 348 -16.66 8.78 17.38
CA ARG A 348 -17.18 9.57 16.25
C ARG A 348 -16.42 9.33 14.94
N LEU A 349 -15.11 9.08 15.01
CA LEU A 349 -14.24 8.92 13.83
C LEU A 349 -14.21 7.47 13.31
N LEU A 350 -14.31 6.47 14.19
CA LEU A 350 -14.26 5.04 13.83
C LEU A 350 -15.27 4.66 12.73
N PRO A 351 -16.56 5.02 12.80
CA PRO A 351 -17.51 4.69 11.74
C PRO A 351 -17.16 5.34 10.39
N GLN A 352 -16.62 6.56 10.40
CA GLN A 352 -16.21 7.26 9.19
C GLN A 352 -15.03 6.54 8.52
N TRP A 353 -14.07 6.09 9.33
CA TRP A 353 -12.91 5.33 8.86
C TRP A 353 -13.29 3.96 8.30
N LEU A 354 -14.16 3.22 8.99
CA LEU A 354 -14.67 1.93 8.52
C LEU A 354 -15.40 2.06 7.18
N ALA A 355 -16.15 3.15 6.98
CA ALA A 355 -16.86 3.42 5.73
C ALA A 355 -15.92 3.71 4.53
N GLN A 356 -14.65 4.04 4.75
CA GLN A 356 -13.68 4.26 3.66
C GLN A 356 -13.00 2.97 3.18
N GLN A 357 -13.23 1.83 3.85
CA GLN A 357 -12.56 0.58 3.52
C GLN A 357 -13.23 -0.11 2.32
N GLN A 358 -12.49 -0.22 1.22
CA GLN A 358 -13.06 -0.66 -0.06
C GLN A 358 -13.07 -2.19 -0.22
N THR A 359 -12.01 -2.87 0.19
CA THR A 359 -11.87 -4.32 0.06
C THR A 359 -12.40 -5.04 1.30
N ASP A 360 -12.86 -6.28 1.12
CA ASP A 360 -13.35 -7.09 2.26
C ASP A 360 -12.23 -7.38 3.26
N ALA A 361 -11.00 -7.64 2.77
CA ALA A 361 -9.82 -7.82 3.61
C ALA A 361 -9.48 -6.54 4.42
N ALA A 362 -9.55 -5.36 3.81
CA ALA A 362 -9.32 -4.10 4.52
C ALA A 362 -10.43 -3.80 5.54
N ARG A 363 -11.69 -4.15 5.22
CA ARG A 363 -12.80 -4.06 6.17
C ARG A 363 -12.60 -4.97 7.37
N GLN A 364 -12.18 -6.23 7.14
CA GLN A 364 -11.86 -7.17 8.22
C GLN A 364 -10.77 -6.63 9.15
N ASP A 365 -9.60 -6.25 8.60
CA ASP A 365 -8.48 -5.68 9.37
C ASP A 365 -8.93 -4.41 10.14
N ALA A 366 -9.74 -3.57 9.51
CA ALA A 366 -10.24 -2.37 10.16
C ALA A 366 -11.16 -2.66 11.35
N HIS A 367 -12.06 -3.64 11.25
CA HIS A 367 -12.89 -4.06 12.38
C HIS A 367 -12.04 -4.67 13.51
N LEU A 368 -11.04 -5.51 13.19
CA LEU A 368 -10.12 -6.05 14.20
C LEU A 368 -9.38 -4.94 14.95
N ARG A 369 -8.81 -3.97 14.23
CA ARG A 369 -8.11 -2.82 14.84
C ARG A 369 -9.03 -1.95 15.69
N ALA A 370 -10.24 -1.68 15.21
CA ALA A 370 -11.24 -0.91 15.96
C ALA A 370 -11.62 -1.62 17.27
N GLY A 371 -11.94 -2.92 17.20
CA GLY A 371 -12.26 -3.73 18.36
C GLY A 371 -11.12 -3.78 19.36
N GLN A 372 -9.90 -4.02 18.89
CA GLN A 372 -8.70 -4.06 19.73
C GLN A 372 -8.45 -2.72 20.42
N LEU A 373 -8.55 -1.61 19.68
CA LEU A 373 -8.36 -0.27 20.24
C LEU A 373 -9.34 0.01 21.38
N LEU A 374 -10.63 -0.25 21.16
CA LEU A 374 -11.66 -0.04 22.18
C LEU A 374 -11.43 -0.95 23.39
N LEU A 375 -11.11 -2.22 23.15
CA LEU A 375 -10.92 -3.22 24.19
C LEU A 375 -9.69 -2.94 25.06
N THR A 376 -8.53 -2.69 24.47
CA THR A 376 -7.27 -2.59 25.23
C THR A 376 -6.95 -1.18 25.68
N HIS A 377 -7.30 -0.17 24.88
CA HIS A 377 -6.93 1.21 25.19
C HIS A 377 -7.99 1.92 26.02
N PHE A 378 -9.27 1.68 25.72
CA PHE A 378 -10.38 2.32 26.43
C PHE A 378 -11.05 1.42 27.46
N ASN A 379 -10.68 0.13 27.52
CA ASN A 379 -11.36 -0.87 28.35
C ASN A 379 -12.88 -0.87 28.09
N ASP A 380 -13.26 -0.65 26.82
CA ASP A 380 -14.65 -0.61 26.35
C ASP A 380 -14.99 -1.92 25.64
N GLY A 381 -15.17 -2.98 26.43
CA GLY A 381 -15.60 -4.28 25.91
C GLY A 381 -16.96 -4.23 25.18
N ALA A 382 -17.88 -3.40 25.65
CA ALA A 382 -19.21 -3.27 25.02
C ALA A 382 -19.12 -2.64 23.62
N GLY A 383 -18.29 -1.60 23.44
CA GLY A 383 -18.02 -1.01 22.14
C GLY A 383 -17.16 -1.88 21.22
N ALA A 384 -16.25 -2.68 21.78
CA ALA A 384 -15.40 -3.58 21.00
C ALA A 384 -16.16 -4.79 20.41
N GLN A 385 -17.11 -5.34 21.17
CA GLN A 385 -17.89 -6.53 20.81
C GLN A 385 -18.46 -6.53 19.37
N PRO A 386 -19.23 -5.51 18.92
CA PRO A 386 -19.82 -5.53 17.58
C PRO A 386 -18.77 -5.57 16.45
N HIS A 387 -17.54 -5.10 16.70
CA HIS A 387 -16.48 -5.18 15.70
C HIS A 387 -15.96 -6.60 15.52
N PHE A 388 -15.75 -7.34 16.61
CA PHE A 388 -15.33 -8.75 16.54
C PHE A 388 -16.44 -9.66 16.02
N GLU A 389 -17.70 -9.43 16.42
CA GLU A 389 -18.86 -10.14 15.87
C GLU A 389 -18.96 -9.96 14.35
N GLN A 390 -18.76 -8.74 13.85
CA GLN A 390 -18.78 -8.46 12.42
C GLN A 390 -17.72 -9.25 11.66
N VAL A 391 -16.51 -9.37 12.21
CA VAL A 391 -15.43 -10.17 11.62
C VAL A 391 -15.81 -11.65 11.60
N LEU A 392 -16.35 -12.18 12.70
CA LEU A 392 -16.75 -13.60 12.79
C LEU A 392 -17.95 -13.93 11.88
N GLN A 393 -18.81 -12.97 11.57
CA GLN A 393 -19.86 -13.16 10.56
C GLN A 393 -19.29 -13.41 9.17
N TRP A 394 -18.20 -12.72 8.81
CA TRP A 394 -17.52 -12.90 7.51
C TRP A 394 -16.55 -14.10 7.54
N HIS A 395 -15.87 -14.30 8.67
CA HIS A 395 -14.81 -15.27 8.87
C HIS A 395 -15.02 -16.01 10.20
N PRO A 396 -15.87 -17.05 10.25
CA PRO A 396 -16.23 -17.75 11.50
C PRO A 396 -15.08 -18.45 12.24
N ASP A 397 -13.94 -18.61 11.56
CA ASP A 397 -12.73 -19.26 12.06
C ASP A 397 -11.57 -18.27 12.25
N ASP A 398 -11.84 -16.96 12.33
CA ASP A 398 -10.84 -15.94 12.65
C ASP A 398 -10.47 -16.01 14.15
N ASP A 399 -9.22 -16.37 14.43
CA ASP A 399 -8.73 -16.60 15.78
C ASP A 399 -8.59 -15.30 16.58
N ASP A 400 -8.20 -14.20 15.92
CA ASP A 400 -8.03 -12.89 16.57
C ASP A 400 -9.39 -12.30 16.95
N ALA A 401 -10.40 -12.42 16.08
CA ALA A 401 -11.76 -12.01 16.38
C ALA A 401 -12.41 -12.89 17.45
N THR A 402 -12.16 -14.22 17.43
CA THR A 402 -12.67 -15.14 18.46
C THR A 402 -12.12 -14.76 19.83
N TRP A 403 -10.81 -14.52 19.91
CA TRP A 403 -10.14 -14.09 21.14
C TRP A 403 -10.62 -12.72 21.60
N GLY A 404 -10.70 -11.74 20.70
CA GLY A 404 -11.15 -10.38 20.99
C GLY A 404 -12.59 -10.35 21.51
N LEU A 405 -13.50 -11.13 20.91
CA LEU A 405 -14.88 -11.27 21.37
C LEU A 405 -14.96 -11.91 22.76
N ALA A 406 -14.16 -12.95 23.01
CA ALA A 406 -14.11 -13.59 24.32
C ALA A 406 -13.64 -12.60 25.41
N GLN A 407 -12.62 -11.79 25.11
CA GLN A 407 -12.16 -10.74 26.02
C GLN A 407 -13.19 -9.64 26.23
N SER A 408 -13.87 -9.19 25.18
CA SER A 408 -14.87 -8.12 25.28
C SER A 408 -16.07 -8.53 26.14
N LEU A 409 -16.48 -9.81 26.05
CA LEU A 409 -17.52 -10.39 26.90
C LEU A 409 -17.04 -10.61 28.34
N ALA A 410 -15.77 -10.98 28.54
CA ALA A 410 -15.19 -11.15 29.87
C ALA A 410 -15.12 -9.83 30.66
N GLN A 411 -15.03 -8.67 29.99
CA GLN A 411 -15.06 -7.35 30.63
C GLN A 411 -16.46 -6.90 31.10
N GLN A 412 -17.49 -7.76 31.01
CA GLN A 412 -18.87 -7.48 31.44
C GLN A 412 -19.21 -8.28 32.72
N PRO A 413 -18.63 -7.93 33.89
CA PRO A 413 -18.80 -8.71 35.11
C PRO A 413 -20.25 -8.73 35.58
N GLY A 414 -20.70 -9.90 36.04
CA GLY A 414 -22.07 -10.11 36.54
C GLY A 414 -23.10 -10.48 35.48
N ASP A 415 -22.76 -10.44 34.18
CA ASP A 415 -23.59 -11.00 33.12
C ASP A 415 -23.27 -12.51 32.95
N ALA A 416 -24.13 -13.34 33.51
CA ALA A 416 -24.01 -14.79 33.42
C ALA A 416 -24.13 -15.33 31.99
N HIS A 417 -24.79 -14.60 31.09
CA HIS A 417 -24.88 -14.96 29.68
C HIS A 417 -23.56 -14.64 28.96
N ALA A 418 -23.04 -13.43 29.14
CA ALA A 418 -21.75 -13.01 28.57
C ALA A 418 -20.61 -13.92 29.06
N THR A 419 -20.60 -14.26 30.36
CA THR A 419 -19.62 -15.19 30.94
C THR A 419 -19.66 -16.56 30.27
N LYS A 420 -20.84 -17.15 30.09
CA LYS A 420 -20.99 -18.45 29.41
C LYS A 420 -20.52 -18.41 27.96
N GLN A 421 -20.81 -17.31 27.25
CA GLN A 421 -20.35 -17.14 25.88
C GLN A 421 -18.82 -17.00 25.81
N ALA A 422 -18.22 -16.18 26.69
CA ALA A 422 -16.78 -16.00 26.78
C ALA A 422 -16.05 -17.34 27.04
N VAL A 423 -16.55 -18.14 27.99
CA VAL A 423 -16.03 -19.50 28.26
C VAL A 423 -16.05 -20.36 27.01
N SER A 424 -17.20 -20.45 26.32
CA SER A 424 -17.35 -21.24 25.09
C SER A 424 -16.35 -20.83 24.00
N LEU A 425 -16.14 -19.52 23.84
CA LEU A 425 -15.19 -18.99 22.86
C LEU A 425 -13.74 -19.31 23.23
N TYR A 426 -13.34 -19.13 24.50
CA TYR A 426 -12.01 -19.50 24.96
C TYR A 426 -11.76 -21.01 24.85
N GLU A 427 -12.74 -21.86 25.18
CA GLU A 427 -12.63 -23.31 25.03
C GLU A 427 -12.47 -23.72 23.57
N LYS A 428 -13.26 -23.13 22.66
CA LYS A 428 -13.12 -23.35 21.20
C LYS A 428 -11.72 -22.99 20.74
N TRP A 429 -11.22 -21.83 21.14
CA TRP A 429 -9.89 -21.34 20.77
C TRP A 429 -8.77 -22.22 21.36
N GLN A 430 -8.90 -22.62 22.64
CA GLN A 430 -7.98 -23.55 23.28
C GLN A 430 -7.93 -24.90 22.56
N ALA A 431 -9.08 -25.48 22.23
CA ALA A 431 -9.16 -26.77 21.55
C ALA A 431 -8.46 -26.73 20.20
N ARG A 432 -8.59 -25.63 19.44
CA ARG A 432 -7.88 -25.44 18.18
C ARG A 432 -6.37 -25.34 18.38
N ALA A 433 -5.91 -24.55 19.36
CA ALA A 433 -4.49 -24.43 19.68
C ALA A 433 -3.88 -25.79 20.08
N ILE A 434 -4.62 -26.63 20.80
CA ILE A 434 -4.20 -28.00 21.13
C ILE A 434 -4.08 -28.86 19.87
N GLN A 435 -5.05 -28.79 18.96
CA GLN A 435 -5.04 -29.56 17.71
C GLN A 435 -3.86 -29.19 16.80
N THR A 436 -3.45 -27.92 16.78
CA THR A 436 -2.30 -27.45 16.01
C THR A 436 -0.96 -27.66 16.72
N GLY A 437 -0.97 -28.14 17.97
CA GLY A 437 0.23 -28.33 18.78
C GLY A 437 0.82 -27.03 19.35
N ASP A 438 0.06 -25.93 19.33
CA ASP A 438 0.46 -24.64 19.87
C ASP A 438 0.21 -24.57 21.39
N ASN A 439 1.15 -25.14 22.15
CA ASN A 439 1.08 -25.16 23.61
C ASN A 439 1.06 -23.76 24.24
N ARG A 440 1.65 -22.74 23.58
CA ARG A 440 1.68 -21.38 24.12
C ARG A 440 0.29 -20.76 24.06
N ASN A 441 -0.37 -20.86 22.91
CA ASN A 441 -1.73 -20.38 22.78
C ASN A 441 -2.70 -21.22 23.63
N ALA A 442 -2.54 -22.55 23.69
CA ALA A 442 -3.36 -23.37 24.59
C ALA A 442 -3.22 -22.97 26.07
N ALA A 443 -2.01 -22.63 26.53
CA ALA A 443 -1.78 -22.11 27.88
C ALA A 443 -2.41 -20.72 28.07
N ARG A 444 -2.27 -19.81 27.11
CA ARG A 444 -2.88 -18.47 27.15
C ARG A 444 -4.41 -18.53 27.29
N ALA A 445 -5.05 -19.47 26.60
CA ALA A 445 -6.49 -19.71 26.72
C ALA A 445 -6.88 -20.17 28.13
N ALA A 446 -6.11 -21.11 28.69
CA ALA A 446 -6.32 -21.61 30.04
C ALA A 446 -6.18 -20.49 31.09
N VAL A 447 -5.19 -19.60 30.92
CA VAL A 447 -5.05 -18.42 31.80
C VAL A 447 -6.27 -17.52 31.71
N ALA A 448 -6.76 -17.21 30.50
CA ALA A 448 -7.94 -16.35 30.35
C ALA A 448 -9.22 -16.97 30.92
N LEU A 449 -9.41 -18.29 30.78
CA LEU A 449 -10.48 -19.02 31.46
C LEU A 449 -10.33 -18.95 32.99
N ALA A 450 -9.11 -19.11 33.49
CA ALA A 450 -8.82 -19.03 34.92
C ALA A 450 -9.10 -17.64 35.50
N ASP A 451 -8.66 -16.58 34.82
CA ASP A 451 -8.92 -15.19 35.19
C ASP A 451 -10.44 -14.93 35.20
N LEU A 452 -11.16 -15.37 34.16
CA LEU A 452 -12.63 -15.21 34.07
C LEU A 452 -13.37 -15.89 35.23
N TRP A 453 -12.99 -17.13 35.58
CA TRP A 453 -13.61 -17.82 36.72
C TRP A 453 -13.23 -17.20 38.05
N PHE A 454 -11.99 -16.71 38.18
CA PHE A 454 -11.54 -16.02 39.38
C PHE A 454 -12.35 -14.75 39.61
N ASP A 455 -12.55 -13.93 38.57
CA ASP A 455 -13.31 -12.68 38.64
C ASP A 455 -14.80 -12.90 38.94
N ASN A 456 -15.35 -14.05 38.53
CA ASN A 456 -16.72 -14.48 38.87
C ASN A 456 -16.84 -15.18 40.24
N GLY A 457 -15.74 -15.34 40.98
CA GLY A 457 -15.72 -15.95 42.32
C GLY A 457 -15.67 -17.49 42.34
N GLU A 458 -15.56 -18.14 41.19
CA GLU A 458 -15.48 -19.60 41.04
C GLU A 458 -14.02 -20.07 41.19
N LEU A 459 -13.45 -19.87 42.38
CA LEU A 459 -12.01 -19.99 42.63
C LEU A 459 -11.44 -21.41 42.39
N GLU A 460 -12.21 -22.47 42.64
CA GLU A 460 -11.76 -23.85 42.39
C GLU A 460 -11.65 -24.18 40.88
N LEU A 461 -12.57 -23.64 40.07
CA LEU A 461 -12.48 -23.72 38.61
C LEU A 461 -11.27 -22.93 38.11
N ALA A 462 -11.07 -21.72 38.64
CA ALA A 462 -9.89 -20.92 38.32
C ALA A 462 -8.58 -21.67 38.59
N LEU A 463 -8.45 -22.34 39.74
CA LEU A 463 -7.27 -23.16 40.07
C LEU A 463 -7.03 -24.29 39.07
N THR A 464 -8.10 -24.94 38.60
CA THR A 464 -8.00 -26.02 37.62
C THR A 464 -7.40 -25.51 36.31
N HIS A 465 -7.87 -24.36 35.84
CA HIS A 465 -7.38 -23.76 34.59
C HIS A 465 -5.97 -23.15 34.74
N TYR A 466 -5.63 -22.53 35.88
CA TYR A 466 -4.25 -22.11 36.15
C TYR A 466 -3.27 -23.28 36.16
N ALA A 467 -3.66 -24.42 36.75
CA ALA A 467 -2.84 -25.63 36.74
C ALA A 467 -2.65 -26.20 35.33
N ASP A 468 -3.72 -26.23 34.50
CA ASP A 468 -3.63 -26.63 33.09
C ASP A 468 -2.69 -25.71 32.30
N ALA A 469 -2.77 -24.39 32.50
CA ALA A 469 -1.87 -23.43 31.87
C ALA A 469 -0.39 -23.71 32.21
N LEU A 470 -0.08 -23.87 33.50
CA LEU A 470 1.29 -24.13 33.98
C LEU A 470 1.85 -25.48 33.51
N ALA A 471 1.00 -26.50 33.37
CA ALA A 471 1.41 -27.80 32.85
C ALA A 471 1.82 -27.74 31.37
N ARG A 472 1.24 -26.81 30.59
CA ARG A 472 1.54 -26.61 29.17
C ARG A 472 2.73 -25.71 28.94
N ALA A 473 2.78 -24.59 29.68
CA ALA A 473 3.85 -23.62 29.61
C ALA A 473 4.00 -22.97 30.99
N TRP A 474 5.15 -23.23 31.63
CA TRP A 474 5.43 -22.61 32.91
C TRP A 474 5.61 -21.10 32.76
N ASP A 475 4.94 -20.34 33.62
CA ASP A 475 4.96 -18.89 33.66
C ASP A 475 4.87 -18.43 35.14
N ALA A 476 5.78 -17.56 35.55
CA ALA A 476 5.84 -17.09 36.93
C ALA A 476 4.58 -16.29 37.31
N ASP A 477 4.09 -15.42 36.43
CA ASP A 477 2.90 -14.61 36.71
C ASP A 477 1.66 -15.47 36.85
N VAL A 478 1.50 -16.50 36.02
CA VAL A 478 0.41 -17.48 36.13
C VAL A 478 0.46 -18.21 37.47
N GLN A 479 1.67 -18.59 37.92
CA GLN A 479 1.86 -19.23 39.22
C GLN A 479 1.52 -18.28 40.39
N LEU A 480 1.86 -17.00 40.29
CA LEU A 480 1.46 -15.98 41.26
C LEU A 480 -0.06 -15.79 41.29
N ARG A 481 -0.74 -15.78 40.14
CA ARG A 481 -2.20 -15.72 40.05
C ARG A 481 -2.87 -16.94 40.68
N MET A 482 -2.34 -18.15 40.46
CA MET A 482 -2.80 -19.37 41.12
C MET A 482 -2.63 -19.28 42.66
N ALA A 483 -1.51 -18.74 43.13
CA ALA A 483 -1.26 -18.52 44.56
C ALA A 483 -2.28 -17.53 45.18
N ARG A 484 -2.67 -16.50 44.44
CA ARG A 484 -3.74 -15.56 44.84
C ARG A 484 -5.09 -16.27 44.96
N ALA A 485 -5.43 -17.13 43.99
CA ALA A 485 -6.65 -17.94 44.04
C ALA A 485 -6.69 -18.89 45.25
N LEU A 486 -5.58 -19.58 45.57
CA LEU A 486 -5.47 -20.40 46.78
C LEU A 486 -5.65 -19.59 48.06
N THR A 487 -5.05 -18.40 48.11
CA THR A 487 -5.15 -17.51 49.27
C THR A 487 -6.60 -17.03 49.46
N ALA A 488 -7.30 -16.69 48.38
CA ALA A 488 -8.71 -16.28 48.41
C ALA A 488 -9.63 -17.41 48.89
N LEU A 489 -9.27 -18.68 48.65
CA LEU A 489 -9.94 -19.87 49.20
C LEU A 489 -9.57 -20.18 50.66
N GLY A 490 -8.66 -19.41 51.28
CA GLY A 490 -8.15 -19.67 52.64
C GLY A 490 -7.03 -20.72 52.70
N ARG A 491 -6.54 -21.22 51.56
CA ARG A 491 -5.43 -22.18 51.45
C ARG A 491 -4.08 -21.47 51.44
N VAL A 492 -3.86 -20.61 52.44
CA VAL A 492 -2.73 -19.67 52.50
C VAL A 492 -1.37 -20.38 52.44
N ALA A 493 -1.20 -21.50 53.15
CA ALA A 493 0.06 -22.23 53.17
C ALA A 493 0.47 -22.76 51.78
N GLU A 494 -0.50 -23.24 51.00
CA GLU A 494 -0.25 -23.70 49.63
C GLU A 494 0.05 -22.53 48.70
N GLY A 495 -0.65 -21.40 48.87
CA GLY A 495 -0.36 -20.16 48.15
C GLY A 495 1.07 -19.67 48.39
N VAL A 496 1.53 -19.64 49.65
CA VAL A 496 2.91 -19.28 50.01
C VAL A 496 3.92 -20.22 49.36
N GLY A 497 3.66 -21.53 49.36
CA GLY A 497 4.54 -22.50 48.70
C GLY A 497 4.69 -22.23 47.19
N LEU A 498 3.60 -21.83 46.51
CA LEU A 498 3.68 -21.43 45.10
C LEU A 498 4.46 -20.13 44.88
N TYR A 499 4.37 -19.15 45.78
CA TYR A 499 5.18 -17.93 45.71
C TYR A 499 6.68 -18.24 45.84
N GLU A 500 7.06 -19.06 46.82
CA GLU A 500 8.45 -19.45 47.06
C GLU A 500 9.04 -20.24 45.89
N GLU A 501 8.25 -21.13 45.29
CA GLU A 501 8.67 -21.89 44.11
C GLU A 501 8.85 -20.98 42.87
N ALA A 502 7.97 -20.01 42.66
CA ALA A 502 8.07 -19.06 41.55
C ALA A 502 9.38 -18.25 41.67
N LEU A 503 9.66 -17.71 42.86
CA LEU A 503 10.87 -16.94 43.16
C LEU A 503 12.15 -17.76 42.90
N ARG A 504 12.19 -19.00 43.39
CA ARG A 504 13.37 -19.88 43.21
C ARG A 504 13.64 -20.18 41.73
N ARG A 505 12.60 -20.35 40.92
CA ARG A 505 12.75 -20.65 39.49
C ARG A 505 13.15 -19.43 38.67
N THR A 506 12.69 -18.23 39.02
CA THR A 506 13.14 -17.00 38.37
C THR A 506 14.60 -16.70 38.69
N GLU A 507 15.02 -16.85 39.95
CA GLU A 507 16.40 -16.64 40.38
C GLU A 507 17.40 -17.59 39.68
N ASN A 508 17.03 -18.86 39.52
CA ASN A 508 17.86 -19.85 38.81
C ASN A 508 17.91 -19.66 37.28
N ARG A 509 17.08 -18.80 36.70
CA ARG A 509 17.04 -18.55 35.25
C ARG A 509 17.91 -17.36 34.83
N ASP A 510 18.18 -16.44 35.77
CA ASP A 510 18.99 -15.24 35.58
C ASP A 510 20.47 -15.42 36.01
N ALA A 511 20.80 -16.58 36.61
CA ALA A 511 22.15 -17.02 36.96
C ALA A 511 22.73 -17.94 35.88
#